data_AF-A0A430ZE10-F1
#
_entry.id   AF-A0A430ZE10-F1
#
_cell.length_a   1.000
_cell.length_b   1.000
_cell.length_c   1.000
_cell.angle_alpha   90.00
_cell.angle_beta   90.00
_cell.angle_gamma   90.00
#
_symmetry.space_group_name_H-M   'P 1'
#
loop_
_entity.id
_entity.type
_entity.pdbx_description
1 polymer ?
#
loop_
_entity_poly.entity_id
_entity_poly.type
_entity_poly.pdbx_seq_one_letter_code
_entity_poly.pdbx_strand_id
1 'polypeptide(L)'
;MINFNFLKNINLKFIDGIFAEDCHFGVILFALSKCIYIFPKQIYVYRLRELSSMNFTNKKWVIHPNSHLKKIDVFENSSKARLYYESVSWMQIALDFIKFINSNHYLSEGIKTHFLPVVCNKALTLQRFDKDPLCLKKYTKNLKIYIQNQPLGAVDRVKEYLSYKLTKELSKKKGILKLILPFSIIRVFLHHQKEIRGYKKNIKRDILNKRLPLEYYKDYQRSIAFKEQKIIKRFHDVKYKKRS
;
A
#
# COMPACT_ATOMS: atom_id res chain seq x y z
N MET A 1 0.80 18.72 17.01
CA MET A 1 0.54 18.44 18.44
C MET A 1 -0.96 18.42 18.66
N ILE A 2 -1.47 17.54 19.52
CA ILE A 2 -2.91 17.35 19.75
C ILE A 2 -3.24 17.92 21.13
N ASN A 3 -4.35 18.66 21.25
CA ASN A 3 -4.83 19.12 22.55
C ASN A 3 -5.29 17.90 23.38
N PHE A 4 -4.69 17.69 24.56
CA PHE A 4 -4.93 16.50 25.37
C PHE A 4 -6.35 16.44 25.96
N ASN A 5 -6.91 17.58 26.39
CA ASN A 5 -8.29 17.63 26.89
C ASN A 5 -9.28 17.27 25.79
N PHE A 6 -9.07 17.80 24.58
CA PHE A 6 -9.86 17.41 23.41
C PHE A 6 -9.76 15.91 23.13
N LEU A 7 -8.54 15.35 23.11
CA LEU A 7 -8.33 13.92 22.84
C LEU A 7 -9.04 13.03 23.87
N LYS A 8 -8.97 13.38 25.16
CA LYS A 8 -9.68 12.69 26.24
C LYS A 8 -11.19 12.77 26.03
N ASN A 9 -11.72 13.93 25.67
CA ASN A 9 -13.17 14.14 25.50
C ASN A 9 -13.75 13.32 24.35
N ILE A 10 -13.01 13.14 23.24
CA ILE A 10 -13.48 12.33 22.11
C ILE A 10 -13.28 10.82 22.33
N ASN A 11 -12.62 10.41 23.41
CA ASN A 11 -12.31 9.00 23.74
C ASN A 11 -11.66 8.21 22.58
N LEU A 12 -10.87 8.89 21.74
CA LEU A 12 -10.21 8.26 20.61
C LEU A 12 -8.91 7.58 21.06
N LYS A 13 -8.78 6.29 20.74
CA LYS A 13 -7.59 5.48 21.00
C LYS A 13 -7.14 4.75 19.75
N PHE A 14 -5.89 4.31 19.73
CA PHE A 14 -5.41 3.37 18.72
C PHE A 14 -6.21 2.06 18.81
N ILE A 15 -6.40 1.40 17.68
CA ILE A 15 -6.89 0.02 17.66
C ILE A 15 -5.72 -0.86 18.13
N ASP A 16 -5.98 -1.64 19.18
CA ASP A 16 -4.96 -2.46 19.82
C ASP A 16 -4.45 -3.55 18.88
N GLY A 17 -3.13 -3.67 18.75
CA GLY A 17 -2.50 -4.79 18.06
C GLY A 17 -2.87 -4.90 16.58
N ILE A 18 -2.95 -3.78 15.85
CA ILE A 18 -3.05 -3.78 14.38
C ILE A 18 -1.86 -3.04 13.75
N PHE A 19 -1.64 -3.26 12.46
CA PHE A 19 -0.72 -2.47 11.63
C PHE A 19 -1.42 -1.22 11.10
N ALA A 20 -0.70 -0.10 11.01
CA ALA A 20 -1.22 1.18 10.54
C ALA A 20 -2.36 1.73 11.40
N GLU A 21 -2.28 1.46 12.71
CA GLU A 21 -3.13 2.03 13.75
C GLU A 21 -3.11 3.56 13.74
N ASP A 22 -1.98 4.15 13.37
CA ASP A 22 -1.77 5.58 13.20
C ASP A 22 -2.61 6.16 12.04
N CYS A 23 -2.80 5.40 10.96
CA CYS A 23 -3.65 5.77 9.84
C CYS A 23 -5.12 5.87 10.26
N HIS A 24 -5.62 4.85 10.96
CA HIS A 24 -6.98 4.88 11.52
C HIS A 24 -7.17 6.06 12.47
N PHE A 25 -6.31 6.14 13.49
CA PHE A 25 -6.38 7.17 14.51
C PHE A 25 -6.31 8.56 13.89
N GLY A 26 -5.38 8.78 12.96
CA GLY A 26 -5.24 10.04 12.25
C GLY A 26 -6.52 10.45 11.54
N VAL A 27 -7.09 9.58 10.69
CA VAL A 27 -8.30 9.90 9.92
C VAL A 27 -9.47 10.25 10.84
N ILE A 28 -9.71 9.46 11.89
CA ILE A 28 -10.80 9.74 12.84
C ILE A 28 -10.53 11.00 13.65
N LEU A 29 -9.29 11.23 14.10
CA LEU A 29 -8.92 12.45 14.81
C LEU A 29 -9.17 13.69 13.94
N PHE A 30 -8.75 13.66 12.68
CA PHE A 30 -8.99 14.75 11.74
C PHE A 30 -10.47 14.97 11.51
N ALA A 31 -11.25 13.90 11.40
CA ALA A 31 -12.70 14.00 11.24
C ALA A 31 -13.41 14.58 12.47
N LEU A 32 -12.90 14.33 13.68
CA LEU A 32 -13.48 14.86 14.92
C LEU A 32 -12.93 16.26 15.30
N SER A 33 -11.88 16.71 14.63
CA SER A 33 -11.22 17.99 14.93
C SER A 33 -11.98 19.16 14.31
N LYS A 34 -12.34 20.15 15.15
CA LYS A 34 -13.02 21.38 14.69
C LYS A 34 -12.06 22.46 14.19
N CYS A 35 -10.85 22.50 14.75
CA CYS A 35 -9.84 23.52 14.44
C CYS A 35 -8.49 22.85 14.20
N ILE A 36 -7.91 23.08 13.03
CA ILE A 36 -6.60 22.55 12.65
C ILE A 36 -5.69 23.72 12.33
N TYR A 37 -4.56 23.81 13.02
CA TYR A 37 -3.55 24.83 12.79
C TYR A 37 -2.32 24.22 12.12
N ILE A 38 -1.85 24.84 11.04
CA ILE A 38 -0.64 24.45 10.33
C ILE A 38 0.47 25.42 10.72
N PHE A 39 1.48 24.91 11.41
CA PHE A 39 2.67 25.70 11.76
C PHE A 39 3.75 25.52 10.68
N PRO A 40 4.16 26.59 9.97
CA PRO A 40 5.01 26.47 8.79
C PRO A 40 6.50 26.29 9.10
N LYS A 41 6.92 26.27 10.37
CA LYS A 41 8.33 26.08 10.76
C LYS A 41 8.61 24.64 11.16
N GLN A 42 9.77 24.15 10.76
CA GLN A 42 10.27 22.85 11.20
C GLN A 42 10.76 22.94 12.65
N ILE A 43 10.05 22.27 13.55
CA ILE A 43 10.40 22.19 14.98
C ILE A 43 10.69 20.76 15.44
N TYR A 44 10.49 19.77 14.57
CA TYR A 44 10.70 18.36 14.88
C TYR A 44 11.94 17.81 14.18
N VAL A 45 12.75 17.07 14.92
CA VAL A 45 13.85 16.27 14.38
C VAL A 45 13.30 14.87 14.07
N TYR A 46 13.26 14.52 12.78
CA TYR A 46 12.83 13.20 12.35
C TYR A 46 13.93 12.16 12.64
N ARG A 47 13.60 11.13 13.44
CA ARG A 47 14.53 10.06 13.80
C ARG A 47 14.23 8.80 12.99
N LEU A 48 15.19 8.38 12.17
CA LEU A 48 15.18 7.06 11.54
C LEU A 48 15.73 6.01 12.52
N ARG A 49 14.97 4.92 12.73
CA ARG A 49 15.41 3.76 13.53
C ARG A 49 15.67 2.57 12.61
N GLU A 50 16.67 1.77 12.93
CA GLU A 50 17.20 0.70 12.06
C GLU A 50 16.14 -0.33 11.64
N LEU A 51 15.16 -0.62 12.49
CA LEU A 51 14.05 -1.57 12.23
C LEU A 51 12.68 -0.89 12.10
N SER A 52 12.65 0.43 11.85
CA SER A 52 11.38 1.14 11.63
C SER A 52 10.75 0.76 10.29
N SER A 53 9.41 0.72 10.24
CA SER A 53 8.65 0.51 9.01
C SER A 53 8.81 1.69 8.06
N MET A 54 9.14 2.85 8.64
CA MET A 54 9.46 4.10 7.96
C MET A 54 10.94 4.21 7.57
N ASN A 55 11.76 3.21 7.87
CA ASN A 55 13.15 3.18 7.40
C ASN A 55 13.20 2.75 5.93
N PHE A 56 13.44 3.73 5.04
CA PHE A 56 13.53 3.49 3.61
C PHE A 56 14.92 3.04 3.14
N THR A 57 15.95 3.14 3.98
CA THR A 57 17.34 2.79 3.63
C THR A 57 17.65 1.31 3.89
N ASN A 58 17.03 0.70 4.90
CA ASN A 58 17.27 -0.71 5.27
C ASN A 58 15.98 -1.55 5.13
N LYS A 59 15.89 -2.38 4.09
CA LYS A 59 14.66 -3.13 3.72
C LYS A 59 14.61 -4.57 4.24
N LYS A 60 15.45 -4.95 5.20
CA LYS A 60 15.30 -6.23 5.90
C LYS A 60 14.38 -6.03 7.10
N TRP A 61 13.09 -6.22 6.85
CA TRP A 61 12.07 -6.16 7.89
C TRP A 61 11.85 -7.54 8.48
N VAL A 62 12.26 -7.71 9.74
CA VAL A 62 11.96 -8.89 10.56
C VAL A 62 10.82 -8.50 11.51
N ILE A 63 9.83 -9.38 11.67
CA ILE A 63 8.81 -9.18 12.72
C ILE A 63 9.54 -9.14 14.05
N HIS A 64 9.53 -7.98 14.72
CA HIS A 64 10.23 -7.83 15.98
C HIS A 64 9.73 -8.90 16.99
N PRO A 65 10.62 -9.53 17.77
CA PRO A 65 10.25 -10.57 18.72
C PRO A 65 9.13 -10.17 19.70
N ASN A 66 9.06 -8.89 20.06
CA ASN A 66 8.07 -8.34 20.99
C ASN A 66 6.93 -7.61 20.26
N SER A 67 6.81 -7.77 18.94
CA SER A 67 5.68 -7.23 18.22
C SER A 67 4.40 -8.00 18.59
N HIS A 68 3.28 -7.30 18.69
CA HIS A 68 1.94 -7.91 18.79
C HIS A 68 1.67 -8.92 17.65
N LEU A 69 2.42 -8.80 16.55
CA LEU A 69 2.47 -9.73 15.41
C LEU A 69 2.90 -11.16 15.76
N LYS A 70 3.62 -11.36 16.86
CA LYS A 70 4.19 -12.65 17.22
C LYS A 70 3.19 -13.44 18.05
N LYS A 71 2.39 -14.27 17.36
CA LYS A 71 1.72 -15.48 17.88
C LYS A 71 0.82 -16.21 16.86
N ILE A 72 0.58 -15.66 15.67
CA ILE A 72 -0.12 -16.40 14.61
C ILE A 72 0.90 -17.25 13.84
N ASP A 73 1.38 -18.33 14.47
CA ASP A 73 2.27 -19.35 13.85
C ASP A 73 1.52 -20.26 12.86
N VAL A 74 0.53 -19.69 12.18
CA VAL A 74 -0.31 -20.42 11.24
C VAL A 74 0.32 -20.44 9.85
N PHE A 75 1.30 -19.55 9.62
CA PHE A 75 2.05 -19.43 8.39
C PHE A 75 3.52 -19.73 8.66
N GLU A 76 4.01 -20.86 8.13
CA GLU A 76 5.43 -21.30 8.14
C GLU A 76 6.40 -20.33 7.44
N ASN A 77 5.93 -19.15 7.04
CA ASN A 77 6.67 -18.15 6.31
C ASN A 77 6.38 -16.76 6.90
N SER A 78 7.41 -16.12 7.48
CA SER A 78 7.32 -14.80 8.12
C SER A 78 6.82 -13.69 7.18
N SER A 79 7.12 -13.78 5.88
CA SER A 79 6.61 -12.81 4.90
C SER A 79 5.12 -13.03 4.60
N LYS A 80 4.66 -14.29 4.54
CA LYS A 80 3.22 -14.60 4.39
C LYS A 80 2.45 -14.20 5.65
N ALA A 81 2.98 -14.50 6.83
CA ALA A 81 2.40 -14.09 8.12
C ALA A 81 2.24 -12.57 8.22
N ARG A 82 3.28 -11.82 7.83
CA ARG A 82 3.24 -10.36 7.78
C ARG A 82 2.14 -9.84 6.85
N LEU A 83 2.11 -10.30 5.60
CA LEU A 83 1.11 -9.83 4.64
C LEU A 83 -0.31 -10.16 5.08
N TYR A 84 -0.50 -11.32 5.73
CA TYR A 84 -1.78 -11.68 6.34
C TYR A 84 -2.16 -10.65 7.40
N TYR A 85 -1.26 -10.37 8.36
CA TYR A 85 -1.52 -9.43 9.43
C TYR A 85 -1.81 -8.01 8.93
N GLU A 86 -1.03 -7.51 7.96
CA GLU A 86 -1.30 -6.22 7.34
C GLU A 86 -2.71 -6.22 6.72
N SER A 87 -3.09 -7.29 6.02
CA SER A 87 -4.41 -7.42 5.39
C SER A 87 -5.57 -7.44 6.41
N VAL A 88 -5.43 -8.17 7.51
CA VAL A 88 -6.45 -8.18 8.58
C VAL A 88 -6.49 -6.86 9.36
N SER A 89 -5.37 -6.16 9.48
CA SER A 89 -5.33 -4.83 10.09
C SER A 89 -6.11 -3.84 9.24
N TRP A 90 -5.86 -3.82 7.92
CA TRP A 90 -6.65 -3.01 6.99
C TRP A 90 -8.14 -3.39 7.00
N MET A 91 -8.47 -4.67 7.15
CA MET A 91 -9.86 -5.12 7.31
C MET A 91 -10.51 -4.53 8.56
N GLN A 92 -9.83 -4.53 9.71
CA GLN A 92 -10.34 -3.94 10.94
C GLN A 92 -10.54 -2.43 10.81
N ILE A 93 -9.58 -1.72 10.19
CA ILE A 93 -9.71 -0.29 9.89
C ILE A 93 -10.91 -0.04 8.96
N ALA A 94 -11.10 -0.87 7.92
CA ALA A 94 -12.24 -0.74 7.01
C ALA A 94 -13.57 -0.86 7.76
N LEU A 95 -13.69 -1.87 8.62
CA LEU A 95 -14.88 -2.11 9.42
C LEU A 95 -15.15 -0.97 10.40
N ASP A 96 -14.11 -0.40 11.01
CA ASP A 96 -14.27 0.73 11.92
C ASP A 96 -14.67 2.02 11.19
N PHE A 97 -14.09 2.27 10.01
CA PHE A 97 -14.56 3.35 9.14
C PHE A 97 -16.03 3.15 8.72
N ILE A 98 -16.45 1.92 8.43
CA ILE A 98 -17.86 1.63 8.13
C ILE A 98 -18.76 1.94 9.33
N LYS A 99 -18.32 1.65 10.56
CA LYS A 99 -19.06 2.06 11.77
C LYS A 99 -19.15 3.57 11.89
N PHE A 100 -18.04 4.28 11.67
CA PHE A 100 -18.00 5.74 11.72
C PHE A 100 -18.92 6.38 10.68
N ILE A 101 -18.90 5.92 9.42
CA ILE A 101 -19.75 6.52 8.38
C ILE A 101 -21.24 6.36 8.73
N ASN A 102 -21.61 5.23 9.35
CA ASN A 102 -22.97 4.93 9.76
C ASN A 102 -23.43 5.73 10.99
N SER A 103 -22.53 6.44 11.68
CA SER A 103 -22.90 7.34 12.77
C SER A 103 -23.45 8.69 12.28
N ASN A 104 -23.60 8.88 10.95
CA ASN A 104 -24.09 10.09 10.31
C ASN A 104 -23.31 11.38 10.68
N HIS A 105 -22.02 11.25 10.94
CA HIS A 105 -21.15 12.40 11.16
C HIS A 105 -21.04 13.24 9.87
N TYR A 106 -20.90 14.57 9.97
CA TYR A 106 -20.86 15.45 8.79
C TYR A 106 -19.67 15.16 7.84
N LEU A 107 -18.59 14.55 8.36
CA LEU A 107 -17.44 14.08 7.56
C LEU A 107 -17.52 12.62 7.12
N SER A 108 -18.62 11.92 7.39
CA SER A 108 -18.83 10.53 6.95
C SER A 108 -18.66 10.37 5.45
N GLU A 109 -19.21 11.29 4.66
CA GLU A 109 -19.11 11.21 3.19
C GLU A 109 -17.66 11.43 2.70
N GLY A 110 -16.91 12.32 3.38
CA GLY A 110 -15.48 12.52 3.10
C GLY A 110 -14.65 11.27 3.37
N ILE A 111 -14.89 10.59 4.49
CA ILE A 111 -14.23 9.31 4.80
C ILE A 111 -14.62 8.23 3.80
N LYS A 112 -15.91 8.10 3.50
CA LYS A 112 -16.46 7.14 2.55
C LYS A 112 -15.91 7.32 1.14
N THR A 113 -15.70 8.56 0.71
CA THR A 113 -15.23 8.87 -0.65
C THR A 113 -13.71 8.79 -0.78
N HIS A 114 -12.96 9.29 0.20
CA HIS A 114 -11.51 9.48 0.04
C HIS A 114 -10.64 8.42 0.73
N PHE A 115 -11.12 7.82 1.83
CA PHE A 115 -10.29 6.94 2.67
C PHE A 115 -10.76 5.49 2.62
N LEU A 116 -12.06 5.25 2.78
CA LEU A 116 -12.63 3.91 2.82
C LEU A 116 -12.30 3.07 1.56
N PRO A 117 -12.37 3.58 0.32
CA PRO A 117 -12.08 2.77 -0.85
C PRO A 117 -10.63 2.26 -0.87
N VAL A 118 -9.69 3.07 -0.40
CA VAL A 118 -8.26 2.73 -0.31
C VAL A 118 -8.03 1.64 0.72
N VAL A 119 -8.61 1.80 1.91
CA VAL A 119 -8.51 0.82 2.99
C VAL A 119 -9.18 -0.49 2.59
N CYS A 120 -10.35 -0.45 1.96
CA CYS A 120 -11.04 -1.62 1.42
C CYS A 120 -10.19 -2.36 0.38
N ASN A 121 -9.55 -1.64 -0.54
CA ASN A 121 -8.63 -2.24 -1.50
C ASN A 121 -7.48 -2.97 -0.80
N LYS A 122 -6.88 -2.41 0.24
CA LYS A 122 -5.82 -3.10 1.00
C LYS A 122 -6.36 -4.31 1.75
N ALA A 123 -7.52 -4.17 2.41
CA ALA A 123 -8.19 -5.24 3.16
C ALA A 123 -8.57 -6.45 2.29
N LEU A 124 -9.00 -6.22 1.04
CA LEU A 124 -9.38 -7.30 0.11
C LEU A 124 -8.21 -8.24 -0.25
N THR A 125 -6.96 -7.85 0.02
CA THR A 125 -5.78 -8.72 -0.10
C THR A 125 -5.91 -9.97 0.78
N LEU A 126 -6.71 -9.90 1.85
CA LEU A 126 -7.03 -11.03 2.73
C LEU A 126 -7.63 -12.23 1.97
N GLN A 127 -8.31 -12.01 0.85
CA GLN A 127 -8.89 -13.08 0.03
C GLN A 127 -7.84 -14.02 -0.59
N ARG A 128 -6.57 -13.61 -0.65
CA ARG A 128 -5.47 -14.37 -1.27
C ARG A 128 -4.87 -15.44 -0.36
N PHE A 129 -5.21 -15.41 0.93
CA PHE A 129 -4.68 -16.38 1.89
C PHE A 129 -5.57 -17.61 1.91
N ASP A 130 -4.98 -18.78 2.14
CA ASP A 130 -5.75 -20.03 2.29
C ASP A 130 -6.33 -20.09 3.71
N LYS A 131 -5.46 -19.88 4.70
CA LYS A 131 -5.81 -19.84 6.13
C LYS A 131 -6.35 -18.46 6.52
N ASP A 132 -7.29 -18.40 7.47
CA ASP A 132 -7.81 -17.16 8.07
C ASP A 132 -8.09 -17.31 9.57
N PRO A 133 -7.03 -17.33 10.40
CA PRO A 133 -7.15 -17.52 11.85
C PRO A 133 -8.09 -16.56 12.58
N LEU A 134 -8.26 -15.34 12.06
CA LEU A 134 -9.14 -14.32 12.66
C LEU A 134 -10.56 -14.33 12.07
N CYS A 135 -10.85 -15.21 11.11
CA CYS A 135 -12.17 -15.37 10.48
C CYS A 135 -12.78 -14.07 9.92
N LEU A 136 -11.93 -13.15 9.42
CA LEU A 136 -12.34 -11.84 8.92
C LEU A 136 -12.66 -11.84 7.41
N LYS A 137 -12.34 -12.91 6.66
CA LYS A 137 -12.67 -13.03 5.23
C LYS A 137 -14.16 -12.92 4.94
N LYS A 138 -15.01 -13.27 5.89
CA LYS A 138 -16.48 -13.18 5.77
C LYS A 138 -16.96 -11.76 5.41
N TYR A 139 -16.23 -10.72 5.81
CA TYR A 139 -16.58 -9.32 5.55
C TYR A 139 -16.19 -8.82 4.14
N THR A 140 -15.43 -9.61 3.37
CA THR A 140 -14.88 -9.15 2.09
C THR A 140 -15.94 -8.85 1.03
N LYS A 141 -17.10 -9.52 1.06
CA LYS A 141 -18.22 -9.23 0.16
C LYS A 141 -18.73 -7.81 0.36
N ASN A 142 -18.89 -7.40 1.62
CA ASN A 142 -19.38 -6.08 1.99
C ASN A 142 -18.42 -4.97 1.58
N LEU A 143 -17.10 -5.24 1.54
CA LEU A 143 -16.12 -4.21 1.18
C LEU A 143 -16.11 -3.86 -0.31
N LYS A 144 -16.49 -4.79 -1.19
CA LYS A 144 -16.43 -4.58 -2.65
C LYS A 144 -17.31 -3.44 -3.15
N ILE A 145 -18.37 -3.08 -2.41
CA ILE A 145 -19.26 -1.98 -2.78
C ILE A 145 -18.54 -0.63 -2.71
N TYR A 146 -17.62 -0.46 -1.76
CA TYR A 146 -16.93 0.81 -1.51
C TYR A 146 -15.80 1.12 -2.49
N ILE A 147 -15.39 0.16 -3.33
CA ILE A 147 -14.33 0.36 -4.33
C ILE A 147 -14.89 0.60 -5.74
N GLN A 148 -16.22 0.53 -5.94
CA GLN A 148 -16.80 0.50 -7.27
C GLN A 148 -16.58 1.79 -8.07
N ASN A 149 -16.54 2.92 -7.38
CA ASN A 149 -16.41 4.27 -7.95
C ASN A 149 -14.94 4.69 -8.17
N GLN A 150 -13.97 3.84 -7.80
CA GLN A 150 -12.56 4.13 -8.05
C GLN A 150 -12.21 3.96 -9.54
N PRO A 151 -11.24 4.74 -10.05
CA PRO A 151 -10.79 4.63 -11.43
C PRO A 151 -10.13 3.27 -11.71
N LEU A 152 -10.11 2.87 -12.97
CA LEU A 152 -9.28 1.75 -13.45
C LEU A 152 -7.89 2.25 -13.84
N GLY A 153 -6.89 1.37 -13.76
CA GLY A 153 -5.55 1.64 -14.31
C GLY A 153 -4.41 1.02 -13.53
N ALA A 154 -4.62 0.38 -12.38
CA ALA A 154 -3.54 -0.22 -11.61
C ALA A 154 -2.78 -1.28 -12.42
N VAL A 155 -3.48 -2.11 -13.18
CA VAL A 155 -2.86 -3.14 -14.02
C VAL A 155 -1.99 -2.50 -15.11
N ASP A 156 -2.49 -1.47 -15.79
CA ASP A 156 -1.73 -0.80 -16.83
C ASP A 156 -0.51 -0.08 -16.26
N ARG A 157 -0.64 0.52 -15.07
CA ARG A 157 0.50 1.06 -14.32
C ARG A 157 1.55 0.00 -14.00
N VAL A 158 1.15 -1.21 -13.60
CA VAL A 158 2.10 -2.32 -13.38
C VAL A 158 2.79 -2.72 -14.70
N LYS A 159 2.09 -2.69 -15.84
CA LYS A 159 2.70 -2.96 -17.15
C LYS A 159 3.76 -1.92 -17.55
N GLU A 160 3.66 -0.69 -17.04
CA GLU A 160 4.66 0.34 -17.31
C GLU A 160 5.96 0.14 -16.52
N TYR A 161 5.97 -0.72 -15.50
CA TYR A 161 7.15 -0.98 -14.67
C TYR A 161 8.26 -1.65 -15.49
N LEU A 162 9.52 -1.25 -15.22
CA LEU A 162 10.69 -1.83 -15.86
C LEU A 162 10.72 -3.36 -15.73
N SER A 163 10.41 -3.90 -14.55
CA SER A 163 10.41 -5.35 -14.30
C SER A 163 9.43 -6.08 -15.22
N TYR A 164 8.27 -5.49 -15.49
CA TYR A 164 7.29 -6.05 -16.42
C TYR A 164 7.80 -5.96 -17.86
N LYS A 165 8.26 -4.78 -18.28
CA LYS A 165 8.78 -4.56 -19.65
C LYS A 165 9.94 -5.52 -19.98
N LEU A 166 10.88 -5.69 -19.05
CA LEU A 166 11.99 -6.64 -19.18
C LEU A 166 11.49 -8.08 -19.23
N THR A 167 10.61 -8.47 -18.32
CA THR A 167 10.00 -9.82 -18.31
C THR A 167 9.32 -10.14 -19.64
N LYS A 168 8.56 -9.18 -20.18
CA LYS A 168 7.88 -9.33 -21.47
C LYS A 168 8.87 -9.56 -22.60
N GLU A 169 9.95 -8.77 -22.67
CA GLU A 169 10.98 -8.97 -23.71
C GLU A 169 11.74 -10.29 -23.56
N LEU A 170 12.06 -10.71 -22.33
CA LEU A 170 12.67 -12.01 -22.07
C LEU A 170 11.77 -13.17 -22.53
N SER A 171 10.46 -13.06 -22.30
CA SER A 171 9.51 -14.12 -22.67
C SER A 171 9.36 -14.29 -24.19
N LYS A 172 9.58 -13.23 -24.97
CA LYS A 172 9.46 -13.23 -26.44
C LYS A 172 10.66 -13.87 -27.14
N LYS A 173 11.85 -13.84 -26.54
CA LYS A 173 13.10 -14.22 -27.20
C LYS A 173 13.53 -15.62 -26.78
N LYS A 174 13.38 -16.59 -27.69
CA LYS A 174 13.77 -18.00 -27.51
C LYS A 174 14.78 -18.43 -28.58
N GLY A 175 15.54 -19.49 -28.33
CA GLY A 175 16.53 -20.02 -29.27
C GLY A 175 17.58 -18.98 -29.70
N ILE A 176 17.87 -18.91 -30.99
CA ILE A 176 18.87 -17.99 -31.60
C ILE A 176 18.57 -16.52 -31.29
N LEU A 177 17.30 -16.14 -31.10
CA LEU A 177 16.91 -14.78 -30.73
C LEU A 177 17.43 -14.33 -29.36
N LYS A 178 17.94 -15.25 -28.52
CA LYS A 178 18.63 -14.91 -27.26
C LYS A 178 19.92 -14.12 -27.47
N LEU A 179 20.58 -14.24 -28.63
CA LEU A 179 21.82 -13.50 -28.93
C LEU A 179 21.58 -11.98 -28.98
N ILE A 180 20.39 -11.55 -29.41
CA ILE A 180 20.00 -10.13 -29.50
C ILE A 180 19.42 -9.62 -28.17
N LEU A 181 19.21 -10.51 -27.20
CA LEU A 181 18.57 -10.20 -25.92
C LEU A 181 19.27 -9.08 -25.13
N PRO A 182 20.61 -9.05 -25.00
CA PRO A 182 21.30 -7.97 -24.29
C PRO A 182 20.98 -6.59 -24.87
N PHE A 183 21.02 -6.46 -26.21
CA PHE A 183 20.69 -5.21 -26.91
C PHE A 183 19.23 -4.80 -26.69
N SER A 184 18.30 -5.77 -26.74
CA SER A 184 16.88 -5.49 -26.50
C SER A 184 16.61 -5.02 -25.06
N ILE A 185 17.29 -5.61 -24.06
CA ILE A 185 17.20 -5.22 -22.65
C ILE A 185 17.72 -3.80 -22.46
N ILE A 186 18.88 -3.47 -23.04
CA ILE A 186 19.46 -2.11 -22.99
C ILE A 186 18.49 -1.11 -23.61
N ARG A 187 17.93 -1.41 -24.78
CA ARG A 187 16.94 -0.56 -25.45
C ARG A 187 15.71 -0.30 -24.58
N VAL A 188 15.14 -1.33 -23.96
CA VAL A 188 13.99 -1.22 -23.05
C VAL A 188 14.33 -0.35 -21.85
N PHE A 189 15.52 -0.55 -21.28
CA PHE A 189 15.99 0.23 -20.14
C PHE A 189 16.15 1.72 -20.48
N LEU A 190 16.79 2.04 -21.61
CA LEU A 190 16.98 3.41 -22.07
C LEU A 190 15.65 4.11 -22.37
N HIS A 191 14.73 3.41 -23.05
CA HIS A 191 13.38 3.92 -23.29
C HIS A 191 12.65 4.22 -21.97
N HIS A 192 12.72 3.30 -21.02
CA HIS A 192 12.10 3.48 -19.70
C HIS A 192 12.68 4.67 -18.91
N GLN A 193 14.00 4.88 -18.98
CA GLN A 193 14.65 6.06 -18.41
C GLN A 193 14.11 7.36 -19.02
N LYS A 194 13.91 7.40 -20.35
CA LYS A 194 13.34 8.55 -21.05
C LYS A 194 11.89 8.83 -20.59
N GLU A 195 11.06 7.80 -20.49
CA GLU A 195 9.68 7.91 -19.95
C GLU A 195 9.66 8.48 -18.52
N ILE A 196 10.54 7.99 -17.63
CA ILE A 196 10.64 8.48 -16.25
C ILE A 196 11.02 9.97 -16.23
N ARG A 197 11.98 10.38 -17.07
CA ARG A 197 12.39 11.79 -17.17
C ARG A 197 11.23 12.67 -17.65
N GLY A 198 10.50 12.22 -18.67
CA GLY A 198 9.30 12.91 -19.17
C GLY A 198 8.23 13.06 -18.08
N TYR A 199 7.90 11.96 -17.39
CA TYR A 199 6.93 11.97 -16.29
C TYR A 199 7.33 12.95 -15.16
N LYS A 200 8.62 12.95 -14.76
CA LYS A 200 9.12 13.90 -13.75
C LYS A 200 8.99 15.35 -14.19
N LYS A 201 9.24 15.66 -15.47
CA LYS A 201 9.03 17.01 -16.01
C LYS A 201 7.56 17.40 -15.98
N ASN A 202 6.66 16.49 -16.35
CA ASN A 202 5.21 16.75 -16.35
C ASN A 202 4.67 17.06 -14.94
N ILE A 203 5.10 16.32 -13.92
CA ILE A 203 4.71 16.59 -12.53
C ILE A 203 5.29 17.92 -12.02
N LYS A 204 6.51 18.27 -12.41
CA LYS A 204 7.11 19.56 -12.05
C LYS A 204 6.35 20.73 -12.66
N ARG A 205 5.78 20.56 -13.86
CA ARG A 205 4.96 21.57 -14.52
C ARG A 205 3.61 21.73 -13.83
N ASP A 206 2.98 20.62 -13.47
CA ASP A 206 1.71 20.61 -12.76
C ASP A 206 1.59 19.34 -11.90
N ILE A 207 1.42 19.54 -10.60
CA ILE A 207 1.35 18.50 -9.57
C ILE A 207 0.15 17.57 -9.76
N LEU A 208 -0.94 18.05 -10.40
CA LEU A 208 -2.13 17.27 -10.68
C LEU A 208 -1.86 16.12 -11.66
N ASN A 209 -0.77 16.19 -12.43
CA ASN A 209 -0.32 15.08 -13.28
C ASN A 209 0.29 13.90 -12.50
N LYS A 210 0.44 14.03 -11.18
CA LYS A 210 0.96 12.95 -10.33
C LYS A 210 -0.07 11.82 -10.29
N ARG A 211 0.34 10.66 -10.81
CA ARG A 211 -0.49 9.45 -10.81
C ARG A 211 -0.80 9.00 -9.39
N LEU A 212 -2.05 8.59 -9.16
CA LEU A 212 -2.52 8.06 -7.89
C LEU A 212 -1.74 6.80 -7.46
N PRO A 213 -1.59 6.52 -6.15
CA PRO A 213 -1.08 5.24 -5.66
C PRO A 213 -1.96 4.06 -6.15
N LEU A 214 -1.40 2.85 -6.25
CA LEU A 214 -2.09 1.71 -6.89
C LEU A 214 -3.37 1.30 -6.14
N GLU A 215 -3.40 1.46 -4.82
CA GLU A 215 -4.53 1.17 -3.95
C GLU A 215 -5.73 2.12 -4.13
N TYR A 216 -5.57 3.20 -4.92
CA TYR A 216 -6.66 4.12 -5.26
C TYR A 216 -7.46 3.67 -6.49
N TYR A 217 -7.05 2.58 -7.14
CA TYR A 217 -7.69 2.07 -8.35
C TYR A 217 -8.52 0.83 -8.06
N LYS A 218 -9.66 0.70 -8.71
CA LYS A 218 -10.59 -0.44 -8.57
C LYS A 218 -9.96 -1.80 -8.92
N ASP A 219 -9.02 -1.82 -9.86
CA ASP A 219 -8.32 -3.03 -10.31
C ASP A 219 -7.04 -3.33 -9.52
N TYR A 220 -6.87 -2.72 -8.33
CA TYR A 220 -5.73 -2.92 -7.45
C TYR A 220 -5.43 -4.40 -7.17
N GLN A 221 -6.43 -5.18 -6.78
CA GLN A 221 -6.26 -6.61 -6.48
C GLN A 221 -5.77 -7.41 -7.69
N ARG A 222 -6.27 -7.08 -8.89
CA ARG A 222 -5.79 -7.66 -10.15
C ARG A 222 -4.34 -7.28 -10.42
N SER A 223 -3.95 -6.04 -10.12
CA SER A 223 -2.56 -5.58 -10.27
C SER A 223 -1.58 -6.32 -9.35
N ILE A 224 -1.97 -6.65 -8.11
CA ILE A 224 -1.15 -7.46 -7.19
C ILE A 224 -0.97 -8.87 -7.77
N ALA A 225 -2.06 -9.50 -8.22
CA ALA A 225 -2.00 -10.82 -8.86
C ALA A 225 -1.08 -10.82 -10.09
N PHE A 226 -1.14 -9.74 -10.88
CA PHE A 226 -0.28 -9.56 -12.04
C PHE A 226 1.19 -9.39 -11.66
N LYS A 227 1.50 -8.65 -10.60
CA LYS A 227 2.87 -8.43 -10.11
C LYS A 227 3.51 -9.70 -9.54
N GLU A 228 2.72 -10.57 -8.93
CA GLU A 228 3.20 -11.81 -8.29
C GLU A 228 3.54 -12.95 -9.27
N GLN A 229 3.29 -12.78 -10.57
CA GLN A 229 3.70 -13.76 -11.57
C GLN A 229 5.20 -14.04 -11.46
N LYS A 230 5.57 -15.34 -11.37
CA LYS A 230 6.92 -15.84 -11.01
C LYS A 230 8.08 -15.14 -11.72
N ILE A 231 7.89 -14.76 -12.99
CA ILE A 231 8.93 -14.14 -13.80
C ILE A 231 9.15 -12.67 -13.40
N ILE A 232 8.08 -11.92 -13.11
CA ILE A 232 8.17 -10.52 -12.65
C ILE A 232 8.79 -10.45 -11.25
N LYS A 233 8.44 -11.42 -10.38
CA LYS A 233 8.99 -11.53 -9.02
C LYS A 233 10.53 -11.65 -9.01
N ARG A 234 11.10 -12.51 -9.87
CA ARG A 234 12.56 -12.69 -10.00
C ARG A 234 13.31 -11.37 -10.25
N PHE A 235 12.77 -10.47 -11.07
CA PHE A 235 13.42 -9.18 -11.35
C PHE A 235 13.17 -8.11 -10.28
N HIS A 236 12.02 -8.16 -9.61
CA HIS A 236 11.72 -7.24 -8.52
C HIS A 236 12.63 -7.47 -7.31
N ASP A 237 12.98 -8.73 -7.02
CA ASP A 237 13.87 -9.10 -5.92
C ASP A 237 15.34 -8.73 -6.20
N VAL A 238 15.78 -8.78 -7.46
CA VAL A 238 17.15 -8.36 -7.88
C VAL A 238 17.38 -6.86 -7.67
N LYS A 239 16.34 -6.01 -7.83
CA LYS A 239 16.45 -4.57 -7.57
C LYS A 239 16.65 -4.25 -6.07
N TYR A 240 16.30 -5.18 -5.19
CA TYR A 240 16.53 -5.06 -3.74
C TYR A 240 17.84 -5.67 -3.25
N LYS A 241 18.45 -6.58 -4.01
CA LYS A 241 19.78 -7.14 -3.69
C LYS A 241 20.97 -6.32 -4.20
N LYS A 242 20.79 -5.39 -5.15
CA LYS A 242 21.90 -4.59 -5.74
C LYS A 242 22.20 -3.25 -5.05
N ARG A 243 21.77 -3.05 -3.80
CA ARG A 243 22.08 -1.86 -2.99
C ARG A 243 22.37 -2.20 -1.52
N SER A 244 22.89 -3.40 -1.27
CA SER A 244 23.54 -3.75 -0.01
C SER A 244 25.04 -3.66 -0.19
#